data_AF-A0A6L3X834-F1
#
_entry.id   AF-A0A6L3X834-F1
#
_cell.length_a   1.000
_cell.length_b   1.000
_cell.length_c   1.000
_cell.angle_alpha   90.00
_cell.angle_beta   90.00
_cell.angle_gamma   90.00
#
_symmetry.space_group_name_H-M   'P 1'
#
loop_
_entity.id
_entity.type
_entity.pdbx_description
1 polymer ?
#
loop_
_entity_poly.entity_id
_entity_poly.type
_entity_poly.pdbx_seq_one_letter_code
_entity_poly.pdbx_strand_id
1 'polypeptide(L)' 'AYTISTACSSSARAIVSGRRLIDAGLVDVAIVGGADSLSRMPVNGFNSLESFSPTLCEPFGRHRRGITIGEAAALMVLT' A
#
# COMPACT_ATOMS: atom_id res chain seq x y z
N ALA A 1 10.59 -0.88 -16.53
CA ALA A 1 9.96 -0.63 -15.21
C ALA A 1 8.45 -0.64 -15.38
N TYR A 2 7.69 -1.06 -14.37
CA TYR A 2 6.23 -1.04 -14.36
C TYR A 2 5.69 -0.80 -12.94
N THR A 3 4.45 -0.34 -12.84
CA THR A 3 3.77 -0.06 -11.56
C THR A 3 2.61 -1.04 -11.40
N ILE A 4 2.51 -1.64 -10.20
CA ILE A 4 1.36 -2.49 -9.85
C ILE A 4 0.35 -1.62 -9.12
N SER A 5 -0.89 -1.59 -9.61
CA SER A 5 -2.01 -0.88 -8.98
C SER A 5 -3.09 -1.89 -8.59
N THR A 6 -2.97 -2.44 -7.39
CA THR A 6 -3.92 -3.40 -6.78
C THR A 6 -4.39 -2.90 -5.41
N ALA A 7 -4.74 -1.61 -5.34
CA ALA A 7 -5.17 -0.91 -4.13
C ALA A 7 -4.17 -1.09 -2.97
N CYS A 8 -4.64 -1.39 -1.75
CA CYS A 8 -3.82 -1.52 -0.55
C CYS A 8 -2.71 -2.59 -0.64
N SER A 9 -2.79 -3.51 -1.62
CA SER A 9 -1.80 -4.58 -1.81
C SER A 9 -0.69 -4.25 -2.82
N SER A 10 -0.74 -3.07 -3.45
CA SER A 10 0.12 -2.69 -4.57
C SER A 10 1.61 -2.88 -4.30
N SER A 11 2.15 -2.26 -3.24
CA SER A 11 3.57 -2.33 -2.91
C SER A 11 4.00 -3.73 -2.47
N ALA A 12 3.15 -4.45 -1.72
CA ALA A 12 3.41 -5.84 -1.37
C ALA A 12 3.53 -6.72 -2.62
N ARG A 13 2.64 -6.51 -3.60
CA ARG A 13 2.68 -7.23 -4.87
C ARG A 13 3.88 -6.82 -5.73
N ALA A 14 4.33 -5.57 -5.65
CA ALA A 14 5.56 -5.12 -6.31
C ALA A 14 6.80 -5.85 -5.77
N ILE A 15 6.88 -6.04 -4.45
CA ILE A 15 7.94 -6.84 -3.80
C ILE A 15 7.92 -8.29 -4.29
N VAL A 16 6.74 -8.93 -4.27
CA VAL A 16 6.58 -10.31 -4.74
C VAL A 16 6.97 -10.46 -6.20
N SER A 17 6.56 -9.53 -7.07
CA SER A 17 6.93 -9.57 -8.48
C SER A 17 8.43 -9.34 -8.70
N GLY A 18 9.06 -8.41 -7.97
CA GLY A 18 10.51 -8.22 -8.03
C GLY A 18 11.27 -9.47 -7.61
N ARG A 19 10.85 -10.12 -6.52
CA ARG A 19 11.46 -11.39 -6.09
C ARG A 19 11.34 -12.49 -7.15
N ARG A 20 10.17 -12.61 -7.78
CA ARG A 20 9.94 -13.60 -8.86
C ARG A 20 10.81 -13.35 -10.10
N LEU A 21 11.11 -12.10 -10.42
CA LEU A 21 12.02 -11.79 -11.54
C LEU A 21 13.45 -12.25 -11.24
N ILE A 22 13.91 -12.08 -10.00
CA ILE A 22 15.22 -12.57 -9.53
C ILE A 22 15.23 -14.11 -9.55
N ASP A 23 14.21 -14.75 -8.95
CA ASP A 23 14.11 -16.22 -8.91
C ASP A 23 14.03 -16.84 -10.32
N ALA A 24 13.49 -16.12 -11.30
CA ALA A 24 13.43 -16.54 -12.70
C ALA A 24 14.74 -16.31 -13.48
N GLY A 25 15.77 -15.73 -12.86
CA GLY A 25 17.05 -15.39 -13.51
C GLY A 25 16.95 -14.27 -14.54
N LEU A 26 15.90 -13.45 -14.47
CA LEU A 26 15.68 -12.35 -15.43
C LEU A 26 16.42 -11.06 -15.02
N VAL A 27 16.72 -10.89 -13.73
CA VAL A 27 17.49 -9.76 -13.18
C VAL A 27 18.28 -10.23 -11.96
N ASP A 28 19.43 -9.60 -11.69
CA ASP A 28 20.22 -9.87 -10.49
C ASP A 28 19.79 -9.01 -9.28
N VAL A 29 19.17 -7.85 -9.55
CA VAL A 29 18.78 -6.87 -8.54
C VAL A 29 17.46 -6.23 -8.93
N ALA A 30 16.58 -5.98 -7.96
CA ALA A 30 15.32 -5.26 -8.18
C ALA A 30 15.08 -4.19 -7.10
N ILE A 31 14.80 -2.95 -7.52
CA ILE A 31 14.26 -1.91 -6.63
C ILE A 31 12.74 -2.06 -6.62
N VAL A 32 12.18 -2.27 -5.43
CA VAL A 32 10.74 -2.51 -5.22
C VAL A 32 10.20 -1.62 -4.12
N GLY A 33 8.90 -1.35 -4.14
CA GLY A 33 8.23 -0.59 -3.08
C GLY A 33 7.01 0.15 -3.59
N GLY A 34 6.76 1.33 -3.04
CA GLY A 34 5.72 2.23 -3.52
C GLY A 34 5.57 3.46 -2.64
N ALA A 35 4.73 4.37 -3.11
CA ALA A 35 4.37 5.58 -2.39
C ALA A 35 2.92 5.96 -2.69
N ASP A 36 2.21 6.39 -1.66
CA ASP A 36 0.88 7.00 -1.75
C ASP A 36 0.92 8.33 -1.00
N SER A 37 0.27 9.36 -1.57
CA SER A 37 0.12 10.69 -0.97
C SER A 37 -1.33 10.96 -0.61
N LEU A 38 -1.54 11.80 0.39
CA LEU A 38 -2.88 12.20 0.79
C LEU A 38 -3.60 12.92 -0.35
N SER A 39 -4.83 12.52 -0.61
CA SER A 39 -5.70 13.18 -1.58
C SER A 39 -7.17 13.13 -1.15
N ARG A 40 -7.95 14.08 -1.65
CA ARG A 40 -9.38 14.18 -1.31
C ARG A 40 -10.19 12.98 -1.80
N MET A 41 -9.76 12.35 -2.88
CA MET A 41 -10.49 11.25 -3.50
C MET A 41 -10.56 10.00 -2.58
N PRO A 42 -9.45 9.42 -2.08
CA PRO A 42 -9.51 8.32 -1.11
C PRO A 42 -10.22 8.72 0.19
N VAL A 43 -9.94 9.92 0.73
CA VAL A 43 -10.56 10.40 1.97
C VAL A 43 -12.08 10.44 1.86
N ASN A 44 -12.60 11.11 0.84
CA ASN A 44 -14.04 11.21 0.64
C ASN A 44 -14.64 9.87 0.20
N GLY A 45 -13.90 9.06 -0.57
CA GLY A 45 -14.32 7.74 -1.01
C GLY A 45 -14.57 6.79 0.17
N PHE A 46 -13.61 6.67 1.09
CA PHE A 46 -13.77 5.84 2.28
C PHE A 46 -14.84 6.38 3.24
N ASN A 47 -15.04 7.71 3.28
CA ASN A 47 -16.13 8.30 4.05
C ASN A 47 -17.51 7.93 3.49
N SER A 48 -17.69 7.97 2.17
CA SER A 48 -18.94 7.55 1.50
C SER A 48 -19.23 6.05 1.66
N LEU A 49 -18.20 5.24 1.92
CA LEU A 49 -18.30 3.80 2.22
C LEU A 49 -18.51 3.52 3.72
N GLU A 50 -18.76 4.55 4.54
CA GLU A 50 -18.90 4.45 6.00
C GLU A 50 -17.70 3.72 6.67
N SER A 51 -16.53 3.81 6.06
CA SER A 51 -15.32 3.06 6.45
C SER A 51 -14.21 3.98 6.98
N PHE A 52 -14.45 5.29 7.05
CA PHE A 52 -13.52 6.29 7.56
C PHE A 52 -13.81 6.60 9.03
N SER A 53 -12.79 6.48 9.88
CA SER A 53 -12.94 6.81 11.31
C SER A 53 -12.88 8.33 11.50
N PRO A 54 -13.82 8.96 12.23
CA PRO A 54 -13.78 10.39 12.53
C PRO A 54 -12.69 10.75 13.57
N THR A 55 -12.11 9.74 14.22
CA THR A 55 -10.98 9.83 15.15
C THR A 55 -9.85 8.91 14.68
N LEU A 56 -8.70 8.90 15.38
CA LEU A 56 -7.66 7.90 15.10
C LEU A 56 -8.23 6.49 15.16
N CYS A 57 -7.83 5.63 14.24
CA CYS A 57 -8.31 4.26 14.18
C CYS A 57 -7.84 3.46 15.40
N GLU A 58 -8.67 2.49 15.81
CA GLU A 58 -8.40 1.59 16.91
C GLU A 58 -8.34 0.14 16.38
N PRO A 59 -7.20 -0.31 15.80
CA PRO A 59 -7.09 -1.68 15.33
C PRO A 59 -7.42 -2.67 16.44
N PHE A 60 -8.39 -3.56 16.18
CA PHE A 60 -8.89 -4.56 17.14
C PHE A 60 -9.51 -4.00 18.43
N GLY A 61 -9.67 -2.66 18.54
CA GLY A 61 -10.32 -2.02 19.67
C GLY A 61 -11.82 -2.28 19.74
N ARG A 62 -12.37 -2.21 20.96
CA ARG A 62 -13.82 -2.36 21.22
C ARG A 62 -14.64 -1.29 20.52
N HIS A 63 -14.11 -0.08 20.39
CA HIS A 63 -14.79 1.09 19.85
C HIS A 63 -14.30 1.48 18.44
N ARG A 64 -13.70 0.55 17.68
CA ARG A 64 -13.25 0.79 16.31
C ARG A 64 -14.40 1.22 15.39
N ARG A 65 -14.18 2.26 14.58
CA ARG A 65 -15.21 2.87 13.70
C ARG A 65 -14.71 3.14 12.27
N GLY A 66 -13.71 2.40 11.81
CA GLY A 66 -13.13 2.56 10.47
C GLY A 66 -11.62 2.76 10.49
N ILE A 67 -11.07 3.20 9.35
CA ILE A 67 -9.63 3.41 9.15
C ILE A 67 -9.22 4.87 9.32
N THR A 68 -7.92 5.09 9.53
CA THR A 68 -7.26 6.39 9.34
C THR A 68 -6.42 6.29 8.07
N ILE A 69 -6.61 7.22 7.14
CA ILE A 69 -5.81 7.29 5.91
C ILE A 69 -4.51 8.02 6.20
N GLY A 70 -3.40 7.43 5.77
CA GLY A 70 -2.08 8.03 5.81
C GLY A 70 -1.45 8.12 4.42
N GLU A 71 -0.28 8.74 4.38
CA GLU A 71 0.63 8.74 3.23
C GLU A 71 1.98 8.17 3.66
N ALA A 72 2.70 7.58 2.72
CA ALA A 72 4.02 6.99 2.96
C ALA A 72 4.74 6.73 1.65
N ALA A 73 6.06 6.61 1.74
CA ALA A 73 6.90 6.07 0.67
C ALA A 73 7.91 5.09 1.27
N ALA A 74 8.10 3.94 0.64
CA ALA A 74 9.11 2.96 1.04
C ALA A 74 9.69 2.26 -0.19
N LEU A 75 11.01 2.08 -0.19
CA LEU A 75 11.74 1.36 -1.23
C LEU A 75 12.69 0.36 -0.59
N MET A 76 12.89 -0.78 -1.25
CA MET A 76 13.79 -1.85 -0.87
C MET A 76 14.57 -2.31 -2.09
N VAL A 77 15.82 -2.70 -1.86
CA VAL A 77 16.65 -3.38 -2.87
C VAL A 77 16.58 -4.88 -2.58
N LEU A 78 16.15 -5.65 -3.58
CA LEU A 78 16.20 -7.11 -3.57
C LEU A 78 17.37 -7.58 -4.40
N THR A 79 18.02 -8.64 -3.94
CA THR A 79 19.12 -9.36 -4.58
C THR A 79 18.91 -10.86 -4.45
#